data_AF-A0A958UXS4-F1
#
_entry.id   AF-A0A958UXS4-F1
#
_cell.length_a   1.000
_cell.length_b   1.000
_cell.length_c   1.000
_cell.angle_alpha   90.00
_cell.angle_beta   90.00
_cell.angle_gamma   90.00
#
_symmetry.space_group_name_H-M   'P 1'
#
loop_
_entity.id
_entity.type
_entity.pdbx_description
1 polymer ?
#
loop_
_entity_poly.entity_id
_entity_poly.type
_entity_poly.pdbx_seq_one_letter_code
_entity_poly.pdbx_strand_id
1 'polypeptide(L)'
;MKLRMPILFFFFFGILSAQESVEKQLEVITNEEEATSYLENDKTVKGEIQVFNEMKHKTPLAEDLLKKGKGGTKTIDRGFETVRYKVLDVYFETHYRAAIIMFDSSQSSLDKINSTRAFILKKFKEGYPYDLLAKQYSMDTSTANRGGDLGWFTPGTYIEDLEHKIISREFALDDIFLVDIPDENKYYVVLKTHEPMEVKEAKVLKIIESVR
;
A
#
# COMPACT_ATOMS: atom_id res chain seq x y z
N MET A 1 -56.47 9.60 -62.09
CA MET A 1 -56.14 8.38 -61.32
C MET A 1 -55.37 8.82 -60.07
N LYS A 2 -55.98 8.73 -58.89
CA LYS A 2 -55.40 9.23 -57.62
C LYS A 2 -54.32 8.28 -57.13
N LEU A 3 -53.07 8.71 -57.04
CA LEU A 3 -51.97 7.94 -56.44
C LEU A 3 -51.90 8.28 -54.95
N ARG A 4 -52.18 7.29 -54.10
CA ARG A 4 -52.06 7.38 -52.63
C ARG A 4 -50.59 7.19 -52.23
N MET A 5 -50.07 8.11 -51.43
CA MET A 5 -48.73 8.04 -50.83
C MET A 5 -48.83 7.34 -49.46
N PRO A 6 -48.06 6.29 -49.14
CA PRO A 6 -48.07 5.70 -47.82
C PRO A 6 -47.21 6.53 -46.85
N ILE A 7 -47.78 6.84 -45.70
CA ILE A 7 -47.08 7.45 -44.56
C ILE A 7 -46.27 6.33 -43.89
N LEU A 8 -44.94 6.41 -44.00
CA LEU A 8 -44.02 5.53 -43.30
C LEU A 8 -43.92 6.00 -41.84
N PHE A 9 -44.58 5.28 -40.93
CA PHE A 9 -44.50 5.51 -39.49
C PHE A 9 -43.11 5.06 -39.01
N PHE A 10 -42.16 5.99 -38.87
CA PHE A 10 -40.91 5.75 -38.18
C PHE A 10 -41.21 5.56 -36.69
N PHE A 11 -41.29 4.31 -36.24
CA PHE A 11 -41.25 3.98 -34.82
C PHE A 11 -39.86 4.34 -34.32
N PHE A 12 -39.72 5.54 -33.75
CA PHE A 12 -38.54 5.94 -33.01
C PHE A 12 -38.53 5.12 -31.71
N PHE A 13 -37.86 3.97 -31.74
CA PHE A 13 -37.53 3.23 -30.53
C PHE A 13 -36.54 4.09 -29.77
N GLY A 14 -37.05 4.91 -28.84
CA GLY A 14 -36.22 5.63 -27.90
C GLY A 14 -35.45 4.61 -27.07
N ILE A 15 -34.15 4.50 -27.29
CA ILE A 15 -33.23 3.87 -26.34
C ILE A 15 -33.27 4.78 -25.10
N LEU A 16 -34.15 4.47 -24.15
CA LEU A 16 -33.97 4.94 -22.78
C LEU A 16 -32.71 4.25 -22.26
N SER A 17 -31.56 4.92 -22.39
CA SER A 17 -30.45 4.65 -21.47
C SER A 17 -30.90 5.18 -20.11
N ALA A 18 -31.51 4.31 -19.30
CA ALA A 18 -31.58 4.55 -17.88
C ALA A 18 -30.15 4.41 -17.37
N GLN A 19 -29.44 5.53 -17.25
CA GLN A 19 -28.17 5.55 -16.55
C GLN A 19 -28.46 5.08 -15.12
N GLU A 20 -28.11 3.83 -14.84
CA GLU A 20 -28.31 3.25 -13.54
C GLU A 20 -27.51 4.07 -12.52
N SER A 21 -28.11 4.37 -11.36
CA SER A 21 -27.41 5.19 -10.37
C SER A 21 -26.13 4.49 -9.94
N VAL A 22 -25.06 5.26 -9.70
CA VAL A 22 -23.77 4.71 -9.25
C VAL A 22 -23.95 3.83 -8.01
N GLU A 23 -24.92 4.13 -7.14
CA GLU A 23 -25.29 3.29 -6.00
C GLU A 23 -25.59 1.84 -6.38
N LYS A 24 -26.44 1.62 -7.39
CA LYS A 24 -26.79 0.28 -7.86
C LYS A 24 -25.62 -0.41 -8.54
N GLN A 25 -24.81 0.35 -9.29
CA GLN A 25 -23.58 -0.18 -9.90
C GLN A 25 -22.59 -0.66 -8.82
N LEU A 26 -22.51 0.03 -7.67
CA LEU A 26 -21.67 -0.39 -6.54
C LEU A 26 -22.24 -1.58 -5.76
N GLU A 27 -23.52 -1.94 -5.92
CA GLU A 27 -24.09 -3.14 -5.29
C GLU A 27 -23.56 -4.42 -5.92
N VAL A 28 -23.34 -4.41 -7.24
CA VAL A 28 -22.84 -5.57 -7.99
C VAL A 28 -21.32 -5.73 -7.91
N ILE A 29 -20.59 -4.72 -7.45
CA ILE A 29 -19.13 -4.78 -7.25
C ILE A 29 -18.82 -5.34 -5.87
N THR A 30 -18.22 -6.53 -5.84
CA THR A 30 -17.98 -7.33 -4.65
C THR A 30 -16.50 -7.59 -4.36
N ASN A 31 -15.63 -7.36 -5.35
CA ASN A 31 -14.20 -7.64 -5.26
C ASN A 31 -13.37 -6.63 -6.07
N GLU A 32 -12.05 -6.75 -5.94
CA GLU A 32 -11.07 -5.85 -6.58
C GLU A 32 -11.03 -5.97 -8.10
N GLU A 33 -11.21 -7.16 -8.66
CA GLU A 33 -11.20 -7.38 -10.11
C GLU A 33 -12.39 -6.68 -10.79
N GLU A 34 -13.58 -6.80 -10.19
CA GLU A 34 -14.79 -6.11 -10.62
C GLU A 34 -14.66 -4.59 -10.47
N ALA A 35 -14.09 -4.13 -9.35
CA ALA A 35 -13.84 -2.71 -9.11
C ALA A 35 -12.85 -2.13 -10.14
N THR A 36 -11.78 -2.86 -10.44
CA THR A 36 -10.78 -2.47 -11.45
C THR A 36 -11.43 -2.40 -12.82
N SER A 37 -12.18 -3.44 -13.22
CA SER A 37 -12.92 -3.46 -14.48
C SER A 37 -13.89 -2.30 -14.59
N TYR A 38 -14.60 -1.97 -13.51
CA TYR A 38 -15.51 -0.82 -13.45
C TYR A 38 -14.80 0.51 -13.71
N LEU A 39 -13.66 0.75 -13.04
CA LEU A 39 -12.85 1.97 -13.22
C LEU A 39 -12.24 2.08 -14.63
N GLU A 40 -11.91 0.95 -15.25
CA GLU A 40 -11.28 0.93 -16.57
C GLU A 40 -12.26 1.14 -17.72
N ASN A 41 -13.46 0.57 -17.60
CA ASN A 41 -14.49 0.55 -18.65
C ASN A 41 -15.20 1.90 -18.84
N ASP A 42 -15.27 2.75 -17.81
CA ASP A 42 -15.85 4.08 -17.92
C ASP A 42 -14.86 5.17 -17.50
N LYS A 43 -14.22 5.80 -18.50
CA LYS A 43 -13.28 6.91 -18.28
C LYS A 43 -13.92 8.16 -17.67
N THR A 44 -15.25 8.24 -17.60
CA THR A 44 -15.96 9.35 -16.95
C THR A 44 -16.05 9.17 -15.44
N VAL A 45 -15.95 7.93 -14.95
CA VAL A 45 -15.89 7.62 -13.53
C VAL A 45 -14.54 8.07 -12.98
N LYS A 46 -14.57 9.00 -12.02
CA LYS A 46 -13.39 9.37 -11.25
C LYS A 46 -13.34 8.51 -10.00
N GLY A 47 -12.40 7.60 -9.91
CA GLY A 47 -12.29 6.72 -8.75
C GLY A 47 -10.96 6.00 -8.67
N GLU A 48 -10.76 5.33 -7.55
CA GLU A 48 -9.54 4.58 -7.25
C GLU A 48 -9.84 3.55 -6.15
N ILE A 49 -9.04 2.49 -6.11
CA ILE A 49 -9.03 1.55 -4.98
C ILE A 49 -7.98 2.04 -3.99
N GLN A 50 -8.37 2.14 -2.72
CA GLN A 50 -7.51 2.58 -1.63
C GLN A 50 -7.52 1.55 -0.50
N VAL A 51 -6.42 1.48 0.24
CA VAL A 51 -6.32 0.66 1.45
C VAL A 51 -6.28 1.55 2.68
N PHE A 52 -7.23 1.33 3.59
CA PHE A 52 -7.28 1.98 4.89
C PHE A 52 -6.79 1.00 5.95
N ASN A 53 -5.63 1.24 6.54
CA ASN A 53 -5.18 0.51 7.73
C ASN A 53 -5.37 1.29 9.04
N GLU A 54 -5.56 0.56 10.13
CA GLU A 54 -5.83 1.11 11.47
C GLU A 54 -4.63 1.86 12.09
N MET A 55 -3.40 1.56 11.68
CA MET A 55 -2.21 2.22 12.21
C MET A 55 -2.03 3.65 11.68
N LYS A 56 -2.14 3.81 10.36
CA LYS A 56 -1.79 5.01 9.61
C LYS A 56 -2.98 5.96 9.48
N HIS A 57 -4.20 5.43 9.36
CA HIS A 57 -5.39 6.24 9.12
C HIS A 57 -6.25 6.37 10.37
N LYS A 58 -5.92 7.33 11.22
CA LYS A 58 -6.66 7.65 12.46
C LYS A 58 -7.79 8.67 12.22
N THR A 59 -8.54 8.48 11.14
CA THR A 59 -9.64 9.39 10.77
C THR A 59 -10.99 8.74 11.04
N PRO A 60 -12.06 9.52 11.35
CA PRO A 60 -13.40 8.95 11.53
C PRO A 60 -13.89 8.16 10.32
N LEU A 61 -13.50 8.57 9.11
CA LEU A 61 -13.82 7.83 7.88
C LEU A 61 -13.14 6.45 7.86
N ALA A 62 -11.84 6.40 8.12
CA ALA A 62 -11.09 5.15 8.14
C ALA A 62 -11.63 4.19 9.20
N GLU A 63 -11.90 4.70 10.41
CA GLU A 63 -12.50 3.91 11.49
C GLU A 63 -13.88 3.36 11.11
N ASP A 64 -14.72 4.15 10.46
CA ASP A 64 -16.04 3.71 9.97
C ASP A 64 -15.90 2.63 8.91
N LEU A 65 -15.02 2.82 7.91
CA LEU A 65 -14.79 1.84 6.83
C LEU A 65 -14.25 0.50 7.37
N LEU A 66 -13.30 0.54 8.30
CA LEU A 66 -12.74 -0.64 8.97
C LEU A 66 -13.80 -1.41 9.79
N LYS A 67 -14.82 -0.72 10.32
CA LYS A 67 -15.92 -1.33 11.09
C LYS A 67 -17.03 -1.91 10.21
N LYS A 68 -17.27 -1.35 9.03
CA LYS A 68 -18.40 -1.73 8.15
C LYS A 68 -18.32 -3.15 7.57
N GLY A 69 -17.12 -3.74 7.49
CA GLY A 69 -16.93 -5.07 6.90
C GLY A 69 -17.12 -5.07 5.37
N LYS A 70 -16.82 -6.22 4.74
CA LYS A 70 -16.97 -6.41 3.29
C LYS A 70 -18.41 -6.11 2.83
N GLY A 71 -18.53 -5.38 1.72
CA GLY A 71 -19.80 -4.96 1.13
C GLY A 71 -20.37 -3.66 1.71
N GLY A 72 -19.87 -3.18 2.85
CA GLY A 72 -20.32 -1.94 3.46
C GLY A 72 -20.05 -0.71 2.59
N THR A 73 -20.91 0.30 2.69
CA THR A 73 -20.81 1.54 1.91
C THR A 73 -20.81 2.78 2.79
N LYS A 74 -20.20 3.85 2.31
CA LYS A 74 -20.25 5.17 2.92
C LYS A 74 -20.36 6.24 1.83
N THR A 75 -21.25 7.19 2.02
CA THR A 75 -21.39 8.36 1.14
C THR A 75 -21.08 9.62 1.93
N ILE A 76 -20.30 10.52 1.32
CA ILE A 76 -19.99 11.85 1.83
C ILE A 76 -20.38 12.85 0.75
N ASP A 77 -21.39 13.67 1.03
CA ASP A 77 -21.76 14.80 0.20
C ASP A 77 -20.95 16.04 0.60
N ARG A 78 -20.30 16.67 -0.37
CA ARG A 78 -19.48 17.89 -0.21
C ARG A 78 -20.09 19.10 -0.93
N GLY A 79 -21.35 19.01 -1.36
CA GLY A 79 -22.10 20.04 -2.08
C GLY A 79 -21.80 20.08 -3.58
N PHE A 80 -20.53 20.13 -3.98
CA PHE A 80 -20.11 20.13 -5.39
C PHE A 80 -19.72 18.76 -5.91
N GLU A 81 -19.50 17.81 -5.00
CA GLU A 81 -19.17 16.42 -5.32
C GLU A 81 -19.77 15.49 -4.27
N THR A 82 -20.17 14.30 -4.71
CA THR A 82 -20.52 13.18 -3.84
C THR A 82 -19.38 12.17 -3.92
N VAL A 83 -18.83 11.81 -2.76
CA VAL A 83 -17.81 10.74 -2.66
C VAL A 83 -18.44 9.50 -2.07
N ARG A 84 -18.36 8.40 -2.81
CA ARG A 84 -18.87 7.09 -2.41
C ARG A 84 -17.72 6.14 -2.15
N TYR A 85 -17.84 5.37 -1.08
CA TYR A 85 -16.90 4.36 -0.68
C TYR A 85 -17.63 3.02 -0.60
N LYS A 86 -17.02 1.98 -1.16
CA LYS A 86 -17.47 0.59 -1.08
C LYS A 86 -16.33 -0.26 -0.54
N VAL A 87 -16.54 -0.88 0.60
CA VAL A 87 -15.56 -1.81 1.20
C VAL A 87 -15.60 -3.11 0.39
N LEU A 88 -14.52 -3.39 -0.33
CA LEU A 88 -14.35 -4.58 -1.16
C LEU A 88 -13.89 -5.76 -0.32
N ASP A 89 -13.05 -5.49 0.68
CA ASP A 89 -12.57 -6.52 1.60
C ASP A 89 -12.10 -5.92 2.93
N VAL A 90 -12.11 -6.75 3.98
CA VAL A 90 -11.53 -6.43 5.28
C VAL A 90 -10.75 -7.64 5.78
N TYR A 91 -9.46 -7.48 5.95
CA TYR A 91 -8.52 -8.54 6.30
C TYR A 91 -7.50 -8.05 7.32
N PHE A 92 -6.72 -8.99 7.85
CA PHE A 92 -5.53 -8.68 8.62
C PHE A 92 -4.31 -8.91 7.72
N GLU A 93 -3.37 -7.99 7.80
CA GLU A 93 -2.09 -8.07 7.11
C GLU A 93 -0.98 -7.99 8.16
N THR A 94 0.07 -8.81 8.00
CA THR A 94 1.19 -8.79 8.94
C THR A 94 2.18 -7.70 8.53
N HIS A 95 2.39 -6.74 9.43
CA HIS A 95 3.39 -5.69 9.26
C HIS A 95 4.66 -6.01 10.06
N TYR A 96 5.80 -5.66 9.49
CA TYR A 96 7.14 -5.85 10.06
C TYR A 96 7.84 -4.51 10.20
N ARG A 97 8.79 -4.41 11.13
CA ARG A 97 9.63 -3.22 11.27
C ARG A 97 11.02 -3.60 11.75
N ALA A 98 12.01 -3.04 11.08
CA ALA A 98 13.42 -3.22 11.37
C ALA A 98 14.18 -1.94 11.07
N ALA A 99 15.42 -1.87 11.52
CA ALA A 99 16.34 -0.79 11.17
C ALA A 99 17.56 -1.35 10.42
N ILE A 100 18.06 -0.61 9.44
CA ILE A 100 19.16 -1.05 8.57
C ILE A 100 20.32 -0.06 8.55
N ILE A 101 21.51 -0.59 8.32
CA ILE A 101 22.70 0.14 7.88
C ILE A 101 23.14 -0.50 6.58
N MET A 102 22.99 0.20 5.46
CA MET A 102 23.29 -0.33 4.14
C MET A 102 24.67 0.13 3.67
N PHE A 103 25.38 -0.75 2.99
CA PHE A 103 26.63 -0.50 2.30
C PHE A 103 26.53 -0.94 0.85
N ASP A 104 27.19 -0.20 -0.03
CA ASP A 104 27.21 -0.45 -1.48
C ASP A 104 28.64 -0.76 -1.95
N SER A 105 28.88 -1.99 -2.44
CA SER A 105 30.20 -2.40 -2.91
C SER A 105 30.64 -1.74 -4.22
N SER A 106 29.75 -1.03 -4.92
CA SER A 106 30.14 -0.16 -6.03
C SER A 106 30.85 1.12 -5.55
N GLN A 107 30.66 1.51 -4.28
CA GLN A 107 31.22 2.74 -3.69
C GLN A 107 32.35 2.48 -2.69
N SER A 108 32.50 1.24 -2.20
CA SER A 108 33.55 0.87 -1.27
C SER A 108 33.98 -0.59 -1.44
N SER A 109 35.23 -0.91 -1.10
CA SER A 109 35.72 -2.29 -1.17
C SER A 109 35.02 -3.18 -0.14
N LEU A 110 34.82 -4.45 -0.49
CA LEU A 110 34.17 -5.42 0.38
C LEU A 110 34.93 -5.59 1.72
N ASP A 111 36.27 -5.53 1.71
CA ASP A 111 37.08 -5.57 2.93
C ASP A 111 36.77 -4.41 3.88
N LYS A 112 36.61 -3.20 3.34
CA LYS A 112 36.27 -2.01 4.12
C LYS A 112 34.84 -2.09 4.65
N ILE A 113 33.90 -2.56 3.82
CA ILE A 113 32.52 -2.81 4.23
C ILE A 113 32.49 -3.79 5.39
N ASN A 114 33.11 -4.96 5.24
CA ASN A 114 33.13 -6.00 6.26
C ASN A 114 33.80 -5.54 7.56
N SER A 115 34.91 -4.80 7.46
CA SER A 115 35.57 -4.20 8.62
C SER A 115 34.66 -3.22 9.35
N THR A 116 33.91 -2.39 8.60
CA THR A 116 32.95 -1.43 9.16
C THR A 116 31.77 -2.12 9.82
N ARG A 117 31.20 -3.15 9.18
CA ARG A 117 30.10 -3.96 9.75
C ARG A 117 30.52 -4.65 11.04
N ALA A 118 31.72 -5.24 11.08
CA ALA A 118 32.27 -5.84 12.30
C ALA A 118 32.43 -4.81 13.43
N PHE A 119 32.89 -3.60 13.10
CA PHE A 119 32.98 -2.50 14.07
C PHE A 119 31.61 -2.09 14.61
N ILE A 120 30.60 -1.97 13.75
CA ILE A 120 29.22 -1.64 14.13
C ILE A 120 28.65 -2.70 15.09
N LEU A 121 28.77 -3.99 14.75
CA LEU A 121 28.31 -5.08 15.61
C LEU A 121 28.97 -5.02 16.98
N LYS A 122 30.29 -4.73 17.03
CA LYS A 122 31.02 -4.56 18.30
C LYS A 122 30.47 -3.37 19.09
N LYS A 123 30.29 -2.21 18.45
CA LYS A 123 29.79 -1.00 19.11
C LYS A 123 28.38 -1.16 19.65
N PHE A 124 27.50 -1.80 18.89
CA PHE A 124 26.15 -2.10 19.35
C PHE A 124 26.18 -3.03 20.57
N LYS A 125 27.01 -4.07 20.56
CA LYS A 125 27.22 -4.96 21.73
C LYS A 125 27.79 -4.23 22.95
N GLU A 126 28.56 -3.17 22.75
CA GLU A 126 29.05 -2.27 23.82
C GLU A 126 27.95 -1.31 24.33
N GLY A 127 26.72 -1.38 23.80
CA GLY A 127 25.59 -0.54 24.20
C GLY A 127 25.47 0.77 23.44
N TYR A 128 26.24 0.96 22.36
CA TYR A 128 26.13 2.18 21.54
C TYR A 128 24.81 2.19 20.75
N PRO A 129 24.07 3.31 20.71
CA PRO A 129 22.78 3.36 20.02
C PRO A 129 22.87 3.05 18.53
N TYR A 130 22.02 2.15 18.06
CA TYR A 130 21.98 1.74 16.65
C TYR A 130 21.66 2.90 15.71
N ASP A 131 20.72 3.77 16.10
CA ASP A 131 20.30 4.91 15.28
C ASP A 131 21.46 5.88 15.01
N LEU A 132 22.36 6.07 15.97
CA LEU A 132 23.58 6.86 15.80
C LEU A 132 24.58 6.17 14.87
N LEU A 133 24.74 4.84 14.98
CA LEU A 133 25.58 4.07 14.05
C LEU A 133 25.01 4.16 12.62
N ALA A 134 23.70 4.05 12.46
CA ALA A 134 23.04 4.15 11.17
C ALA A 134 23.21 5.54 10.54
N LYS A 135 22.99 6.61 11.30
CA LYS A 135 23.25 7.99 10.85
C LYS A 135 24.69 8.21 10.39
N GLN A 136 25.65 7.57 11.08
CA GLN A 136 27.07 7.77 10.82
C GLN A 136 27.60 6.93 9.65
N TYR A 137 27.16 5.68 9.53
CA TYR A 137 27.80 4.69 8.66
C TYR A 137 26.95 4.22 7.48
N SER A 138 25.63 4.41 7.52
CA SER A 138 24.75 3.93 6.44
C SER A 138 24.95 4.75 5.17
N MET A 139 25.07 4.07 4.04
CA MET A 139 25.04 4.65 2.70
C MET A 139 23.61 4.84 2.17
N ASP A 140 22.59 4.32 2.87
CA ASP A 140 21.18 4.57 2.53
C ASP A 140 20.73 5.91 3.09
N THR A 141 20.75 6.94 2.24
CA THR A 141 20.36 8.31 2.60
C THR A 141 18.87 8.44 2.95
N SER A 142 18.02 7.49 2.53
CA SER A 142 16.58 7.53 2.78
C SER A 142 16.19 7.11 4.21
N THR A 143 17.02 6.29 4.86
CA THR A 143 16.78 5.80 6.22
C THR A 143 17.84 6.26 7.22
N ALA A 144 19.06 6.57 6.79
CA ALA A 144 20.18 6.94 7.67
C ALA A 144 19.81 8.05 8.67
N ASN A 145 19.22 9.15 8.18
CA ASN A 145 18.84 10.29 9.02
C ASN A 145 17.76 9.94 10.06
N ARG A 146 17.00 8.87 9.84
CA ARG A 146 15.98 8.32 10.74
C ARG A 146 16.50 7.13 11.55
N GLY A 147 17.83 6.98 11.64
CA GLY A 147 18.43 5.89 12.41
C GLY A 147 18.36 4.53 11.72
N GLY A 148 18.20 4.51 10.40
CA GLY A 148 18.04 3.27 9.65
C GLY A 148 16.63 2.68 9.69
N ASP A 149 15.68 3.30 10.40
CA ASP A 149 14.32 2.79 10.56
C ASP A 149 13.57 2.73 9.23
N LEU A 150 13.12 1.53 8.87
CA LEU A 150 12.31 1.27 7.68
C LEU A 150 10.85 1.72 7.87
N GLY A 151 10.41 1.89 9.13
CA GLY A 151 8.99 1.99 9.45
C GLY A 151 8.29 0.63 9.34
N TRP A 152 6.97 0.64 9.51
CA TRP A 152 6.16 -0.56 9.31
C TRP A 152 5.97 -0.83 7.82
N PHE A 153 6.24 -2.07 7.40
CA PHE A 153 6.14 -2.51 6.02
C PHE A 153 5.53 -3.91 5.92
N THR A 154 4.98 -4.23 4.75
CA THR A 154 4.46 -5.56 4.39
C THR A 154 5.41 -6.22 3.39
N PRO A 155 5.35 -7.55 3.21
CA PRO A 155 6.11 -8.23 2.17
C PRO A 155 5.91 -7.58 0.78
N GLY A 156 6.97 -7.51 -0.02
CA GLY A 156 7.00 -6.86 -1.33
C GLY A 156 7.33 -5.35 -1.30
N THR A 157 7.72 -4.79 -0.16
CA THR A 157 8.08 -3.36 -0.02
C THR A 157 9.55 -3.09 -0.37
N TYR A 158 10.44 -3.99 0.04
CA TYR A 158 11.88 -3.95 -0.15
C TYR A 158 12.37 -5.14 -0.98
N ILE A 159 13.67 -5.18 -1.26
CA ILE A 159 14.31 -6.29 -2.00
C ILE A 159 14.03 -7.61 -1.27
N GLU A 160 13.54 -8.61 -2.02
CA GLU A 160 13.03 -9.87 -1.50
C GLU A 160 13.99 -10.56 -0.52
N ASP A 161 15.28 -10.64 -0.86
CA ASP A 161 16.30 -11.27 -0.01
C ASP A 161 16.47 -10.57 1.35
N LEU A 162 16.37 -9.24 1.38
CA LEU A 162 16.44 -8.47 2.62
C LEU A 162 15.17 -8.69 3.45
N GLU A 163 14.01 -8.61 2.82
CA GLU A 163 12.73 -8.81 3.49
C GLU A 163 12.61 -10.20 4.06
N HIS A 164 12.97 -11.23 3.30
CA HIS A 164 12.89 -12.61 3.74
C HIS A 164 13.75 -12.84 4.99
N LYS A 165 14.95 -12.24 5.05
CA LYS A 165 15.78 -12.26 6.24
C LYS A 165 15.15 -11.53 7.42
N ILE A 166 14.60 -10.33 7.20
CA ILE A 166 13.87 -9.59 8.24
C ILE A 166 12.63 -10.36 8.70
N ILE A 167 11.85 -10.98 7.83
CA ILE A 167 10.58 -11.62 8.18
C ILE A 167 10.78 -13.01 8.81
N SER A 168 11.92 -13.65 8.56
CA SER A 168 12.23 -14.98 9.08
C SER A 168 12.16 -15.06 10.60
N ARG A 169 11.87 -16.27 11.11
CA ARG A 169 11.92 -16.61 12.54
C ARG A 169 13.33 -16.95 13.04
N GLU A 170 14.36 -16.71 12.22
CA GLU A 170 15.77 -16.96 12.55
C GLU A 170 16.27 -15.97 13.62
N PHE A 171 15.71 -14.76 13.64
CA PHE A 171 16.13 -13.65 14.50
C PHE A 171 14.98 -13.17 15.38
N ALA A 172 15.25 -13.01 16.67
CA ALA A 172 14.33 -12.50 17.67
C ALA A 172 14.34 -10.96 17.73
N LEU A 173 13.43 -10.39 18.53
CA LEU A 173 13.48 -8.97 18.88
C LEU A 173 14.86 -8.58 19.46
N ASP A 174 15.35 -7.41 19.07
CA ASP A 174 16.66 -6.84 19.41
C ASP A 174 17.88 -7.55 18.83
N ASP A 175 17.69 -8.62 18.04
CA ASP A 175 18.80 -9.26 17.34
C ASP A 175 19.38 -8.34 16.26
N ILE A 176 20.72 -8.31 16.21
CA ILE A 176 21.50 -7.65 15.18
C ILE A 176 22.24 -8.69 14.32
N PHE A 177 22.06 -8.62 13.01
CA PHE A 177 22.62 -9.60 12.07
C PHE A 177 23.03 -8.95 10.75
N LEU A 178 23.76 -9.73 9.93
CA LEU A 178 24.25 -9.30 8.63
C LEU A 178 23.41 -9.93 7.52
N VAL A 179 23.17 -9.16 6.47
CA VAL A 179 22.57 -9.66 5.23
C VAL A 179 23.46 -9.24 4.07
N ASP A 180 23.80 -10.18 3.21
CA ASP A 180 24.60 -9.95 2.01
C ASP A 180 23.72 -10.20 0.79
N ILE A 181 23.67 -9.24 -0.13
CA ILE A 181 22.99 -9.36 -1.43
C ILE A 181 24.00 -8.95 -2.51
N PRO A 182 24.97 -9.83 -2.83
CA PRO A 182 26.09 -9.48 -3.72
C PRO A 182 25.65 -9.10 -5.13
N ASP A 183 24.59 -9.73 -5.65
CA ASP A 183 24.06 -9.47 -6.99
C ASP A 183 23.57 -8.03 -7.15
N GLU A 184 23.17 -7.38 -6.05
CA GLU A 184 22.75 -5.98 -5.99
C GLU A 184 23.85 -5.04 -5.48
N ASN A 185 25.06 -5.55 -5.23
CA ASN A 185 26.15 -4.84 -4.53
C ASN A 185 25.76 -4.34 -3.13
N LYS A 186 24.73 -4.91 -2.49
CA LYS A 186 24.20 -4.42 -1.21
C LYS A 186 24.58 -5.32 -0.04
N TYR A 187 25.00 -4.69 1.05
CA TYR A 187 25.41 -5.36 2.28
C TYR A 187 24.82 -4.61 3.47
N TYR A 188 24.20 -5.34 4.38
CA TYR A 188 23.44 -4.75 5.46
C TYR A 188 23.98 -5.19 6.83
N VAL A 189 23.83 -4.29 7.79
CA VAL A 189 23.61 -4.63 9.20
C VAL A 189 22.14 -4.37 9.46
N VAL A 190 21.44 -5.33 10.06
CA VAL A 190 20.00 -5.26 10.32
C VAL A 190 19.78 -5.43 11.81
N LEU A 191 18.91 -4.59 12.38
CA LEU A 191 18.42 -4.71 13.74
C LEU A 191 16.92 -5.00 13.73
N LYS A 192 16.52 -6.06 14.41
CA LYS A 192 15.12 -6.36 14.70
C LYS A 192 14.60 -5.43 15.78
N THR A 193 13.78 -4.45 15.38
CA THR A 193 13.32 -3.41 16.32
C THR A 193 11.94 -3.68 16.89
N HIS A 194 11.12 -4.51 16.22
CA HIS A 194 9.76 -4.82 16.64
C HIS A 194 9.38 -6.26 16.28
N GLU A 195 8.48 -6.83 17.07
CA GLU A 195 7.76 -8.05 16.70
C GLU A 195 6.78 -7.77 15.54
N PRO A 196 6.44 -8.79 14.72
CA PRO A 196 5.40 -8.66 13.71
C PRO A 196 4.07 -8.26 14.34
N MET A 197 3.32 -7.43 13.63
CA MET A 197 2.03 -6.95 14.10
C MET A 197 0.96 -7.21 13.05
N GLU A 198 -0.11 -7.87 13.47
CA GLU A 198 -1.33 -7.99 12.68
C GLU A 198 -2.05 -6.65 12.65
N VAL A 199 -2.26 -6.10 11.46
CA VAL A 199 -2.92 -4.82 11.25
C VAL A 199 -4.19 -5.05 10.48
N LYS A 200 -5.32 -4.57 11.02
CA LYS A 200 -6.58 -4.60 10.30
C LYS A 200 -6.59 -3.59 9.16
N GLU A 201 -6.91 -4.06 7.97
CA GLU A 201 -6.98 -3.26 6.75
C GLU A 201 -8.34 -3.41 6.07
N ALA A 202 -8.79 -2.34 5.43
CA ALA A 202 -9.96 -2.32 4.57
C ALA A 202 -9.54 -1.88 3.16
N LYS A 203 -9.79 -2.73 2.17
CA LYS A 203 -9.65 -2.39 0.75
C LYS A 203 -10.96 -1.79 0.27
N VAL A 204 -10.90 -0.58 -0.26
CA VAL A 204 -12.08 0.27 -0.48
C VAL A 204 -12.03 0.88 -1.88
N LEU A 205 -13.07 0.65 -2.66
CA LEU A 205 -13.33 1.41 -3.88
C LEU A 205 -13.90 2.78 -3.51
N LYS A 206 -13.24 3.84 -3.96
CA LYS A 206 -13.66 5.23 -3.80
C LYS A 206 -14.06 5.79 -5.16
N ILE A 207 -15.28 6.32 -5.27
CA ILE A 207 -15.82 6.98 -6.46
C ILE A 207 -16.15 8.43 -6.12
N ILE A 208 -15.84 9.35 -7.02
CA ILE A 208 -16.13 10.78 -6.92
C ILE A 208 -17.07 11.16 -8.07
N GLU A 209 -18.27 11.59 -7.72
CA GLU A 209 -19.27 12.11 -8.65
C GLU A 209 -19.31 13.64 -8.53
N SER A 210 -18.97 14.36 -9.60
CA SER A 210 -19.17 15.81 -9.63
C SER A 210 -20.66 16.11 -9.81
N VAL A 211 -21.20 16.99 -8.96
CA VAL A 211 -22.53 17.54 -9.15
C VAL A 211 -22.41 18.54 -10.30
N ARG A 212 -23.03 18.23 -11.44
CA ARG A 212 -23.13 19.15 -12.59
C ARG A 212 -24.08 20.30 -12.29
#